data_AF-A0A966T656-F1
#
_entry.id   AF-A0A966T656-F1
#
_cell.length_a   1.000
_cell.length_b   1.000
_cell.length_c   1.000
_cell.angle_alpha   90.00
_cell.angle_beta   90.00
_cell.angle_gamma   90.00
#
_symmetry.space_group_name_H-M   'P 1'
#
loop_
_entity.id
_entity.type
_entity.pdbx_description
1 polymer ?
#
loop_
_entity_poly.entity_id
_entity_poly.type
_entity_poly.pdbx_seq_one_letter_code
_entity_poly.pdbx_strand_id
1 'polypeptide(L)' 'MGASADSPRVAVYRHEHFNAAHRIHNPAMSDADNARIYGKCNNPNYHGHNYEL' A
#
# COMPACT_ATOMS: atom_id res chain seq x y z
N MET A 1 3.51 -4.37 -50.38
CA MET A 1 3.07 -5.51 -49.55
C MET A 1 3.72 -5.34 -48.20
N GLY A 2 2.94 -4.89 -47.22
CA GLY A 2 3.42 -4.66 -45.86
C GLY A 2 3.42 -5.94 -45.05
N ALA A 3 4.43 -6.09 -44.22
CA ALA A 3 4.33 -6.79 -42.96
C ALA A 3 5.07 -5.91 -41.95
N SER A 4 4.29 -5.31 -41.06
CA SER A 4 4.73 -4.56 -39.89
C SER A 4 5.68 -5.44 -39.08
N ALA A 5 6.88 -4.95 -38.78
CA ALA A 5 7.76 -5.59 -37.82
C ALA A 5 7.05 -5.62 -36.46
N ASP A 6 6.96 -6.80 -35.86
CA ASP A 6 6.39 -7.01 -34.53
C ASP A 6 7.37 -6.42 -33.50
N SER A 7 7.16 -5.17 -33.11
CA SER A 7 8.03 -4.48 -32.17
C SER A 7 8.00 -5.19 -30.81
N PRO A 8 9.16 -5.47 -30.19
CA PRO A 8 9.20 -6.15 -28.91
C PRO A 8 8.44 -5.35 -27.86
N ARG A 9 7.51 -6.02 -27.16
CA ARG A 9 6.81 -5.44 -26.02
C ARG A 9 7.76 -5.46 -24.83
N VAL A 10 8.03 -4.28 -24.28
CA VAL A 10 8.89 -4.11 -23.11
C VAL A 10 8.07 -3.52 -21.98
N ALA A 11 8.28 -4.01 -20.76
CA ALA A 11 7.76 -3.41 -19.55
C ALA A 11 8.91 -2.74 -18.79
N VAL A 12 8.70 -1.50 -18.37
CA VAL A 12 9.66 -0.71 -17.60
C VAL A 12 9.00 -0.35 -16.28
N TYR A 13 9.71 -0.59 -15.18
CA TYR A 13 9.26 -0.30 -13.83
C TYR A 13 10.28 0.59 -13.13
N ARG A 14 9.82 1.34 -12.13
CA ARG A 14 10.66 2.16 -11.26
C ARG A 14 10.39 1.74 -9.82
N HIS A 15 11.45 1.61 -9.04
CA HIS A 15 11.39 1.34 -7.62
C HIS A 15 11.61 2.64 -6.84
N GLU A 16 10.73 2.95 -5.90
CA GLU A 16 10.84 4.15 -5.05
C GLU A 16 10.65 3.81 -3.57
N HIS A 17 11.22 4.65 -2.70
CA HIS A 17 11.11 4.52 -1.26
C HIS A 17 10.46 5.76 -0.64
N PHE A 18 9.59 5.57 0.33
CA PHE A 18 9.08 6.65 1.17
C PHE A 18 8.73 6.20 2.58
N ASN A 19 8.74 7.14 3.52
CA ASN A 19 8.41 6.88 4.92
C ASN A 19 7.05 7.51 5.25
N ALA A 20 6.16 6.76 5.90
CA ALA A 20 4.85 7.28 6.30
C ALA A 20 4.33 6.66 7.61
N ALA A 21 3.60 7.46 8.38
CA ALA A 21 2.85 7.01 9.56
C ALA A 21 1.38 6.79 9.21
N HIS A 22 0.76 5.78 9.82
CA HIS A 22 -0.66 5.45 9.63
C HIS A 22 -1.26 4.68 10.81
N ARG A 23 -2.59 4.58 10.81
CA ARG A 23 -3.38 3.81 11.75
C ARG A 23 -4.45 3.08 10.97
N ILE A 24 -4.57 1.77 11.17
CA ILE A 24 -5.64 0.99 10.56
C ILE A 24 -6.85 1.10 11.49
N HIS A 25 -7.85 1.88 11.08
CA HIS A 25 -9.06 2.14 11.86
C HIS A 25 -10.26 2.32 10.92
N ASN A 26 -11.36 1.63 11.21
CA ASN A 26 -12.62 1.80 10.52
C ASN A 26 -13.58 2.65 11.39
N PRO A 27 -13.96 3.87 10.96
CA PRO A 27 -14.83 4.74 11.74
C PRO A 27 -16.27 4.23 11.87
N ALA A 28 -16.68 3.23 11.08
CA ALA A 28 -17.99 2.59 11.21
C ALA A 28 -18.01 1.44 12.24
N MET A 29 -16.85 1.06 12.81
CA MET A 29 -16.73 0.00 13.81
C MET A 29 -16.54 0.61 15.21
N SER A 30 -16.96 -0.14 16.25
CA SER A 30 -16.66 0.23 17.62
C SER A 30 -15.15 0.22 17.89
N ASP A 31 -14.69 0.94 18.93
CA ASP A 31 -13.28 0.89 19.32
C ASP A 31 -12.83 -0.51 19.73
N ALA A 32 -13.73 -1.27 20.38
CA ALA A 32 -13.47 -2.66 20.77
C ALA A 32 -13.29 -3.57 19.55
N ASP A 33 -14.11 -3.40 18.51
CA ASP A 33 -13.97 -4.15 17.27
C ASP A 33 -12.70 -3.78 16.51
N ASN A 34 -12.39 -2.49 16.42
CA ASN A 34 -11.14 -2.02 15.82
C ASN A 34 -9.92 -2.58 16.58
N ALA A 35 -9.94 -2.58 17.91
CA ALA A 35 -8.86 -3.16 18.72
C ALA A 35 -8.76 -4.68 18.54
N ARG A 36 -9.88 -5.39 18.45
CA ARG A 36 -9.90 -6.85 18.23
C ARG A 36 -9.40 -7.25 16.85
N ILE A 37 -9.81 -6.53 15.80
CA ILE A 37 -9.50 -6.88 14.40
C ILE A 37 -8.08 -6.43 14.03
N TYR A 38 -7.75 -5.17 14.32
CA TYR A 38 -6.50 -4.56 13.86
C TYR A 38 -5.38 -4.58 14.92
N GLY A 39 -5.71 -4.89 16.18
CA GLY A 39 -4.73 -5.06 17.25
C GLY A 39 -3.77 -3.88 17.37
N LYS A 40 -2.47 -4.18 17.36
CA LYS A 40 -1.39 -3.19 17.43
C LYS A 40 -1.42 -2.16 16.28
N CYS A 41 -1.99 -2.50 15.12
CA CYS A 41 -2.06 -1.59 13.97
C CYS A 41 -3.12 -0.48 14.15
N ASN A 42 -4.07 -0.65 15.08
CA ASN A 42 -5.05 0.37 15.48
C ASN A 42 -4.57 1.22 16.67
N ASN A 43 -3.26 1.32 16.91
CA ASN A 43 -2.73 2.20 17.93
C ASN A 43 -3.24 3.65 17.72
N PRO A 44 -3.90 4.29 18.70
CA PRO A 44 -4.38 5.66 18.57
C PRO A 44 -3.26 6.67 18.31
N ASN A 45 -2.01 6.34 18.67
CA ASN A 45 -0.81 7.12 18.40
C ASN A 45 -0.08 6.72 17.11
N TYR A 46 -0.75 6.00 16.20
CA TYR A 46 -0.23 5.57 14.91
C TYR A 46 0.96 4.59 15.02
N HIS A 47 1.44 4.14 13.86
CA HIS A 47 2.72 3.45 13.67
C HIS A 47 3.27 3.83 12.29
N GLY A 48 4.54 3.54 12.02
CA GLY A 48 5.20 3.92 10.77
C GLY A 48 5.71 2.74 9.97
N HIS A 49 5.91 2.98 8.67
CA HIS A 49 6.60 2.07 7.77
C HIS A 49 7.51 2.82 6.82
N ASN A 50 8.50 2.09 6.34
CA ASN A 50 9.42 2.46 5.28
C ASN A 50 8.95 1.69 4.04
N TYR A 51 8.11 2.32 3.23
CA TYR A 51 7.46 1.68 2.08
C TYR A 51 8.37 1.68 0.86
N GLU A 52 8.26 0.60 0.10
CA GLU A 52 8.86 0.42 -1.22
C GLU A 52 7.72 0.34 -2.24
N LEU A 53 7.79 1.13 -3.31
CA LEU A 53 6.81 1.25 -4.39
C LEU A 53 7.37 0.73 -5.71
#